data_AF-Q9W370-F1
#
_entry.id   AF-Q9W370-F1
#
_cell.length_a   1.000
_cell.length_b   1.000
_cell.length_c   1.000
_cell.angle_alpha   90.00
_cell.angle_beta   90.00
_cell.angle_gamma   90.00
#
_symmetry.space_group_name_H-M   'P 1'
#
loop_
_entity.id
_entity.type
_entity.pdbx_description
1 polymer ?
#
loop_
_entity_poly.entity_id
_entity_poly.type
_entity_poly.pdbx_seq_one_letter_code
_entity_poly.pdbx_strand_id
1 'polypeptide(L)'
;MFLAKILILCTACVLVSATPFGLGAPKVLEGEDLASAQQTLEASLTKLAAGEGPHYRLSKILSATSQVVSGFKNDYSVELIDNQGATKVCQVDIWSQSWLPNGIQVTFRCPNEPELVRKHDA
;
A
#
# COMPACT_ATOMS: atom_id res chain seq x y z
N MET A 1 -56.33 -21.00 28.23
CA MET A 1 -55.52 -19.79 28.54
C MET A 1 -54.39 -19.72 27.52
N PHE A 2 -54.62 -19.03 26.40
CA PHE A 2 -53.67 -18.94 25.29
C PHE A 2 -52.86 -17.64 25.42
N LEU A 3 -51.63 -17.73 25.94
CA LEU A 3 -50.66 -16.64 25.93
C LEU A 3 -49.75 -16.80 24.71
N ALA A 4 -50.05 -16.02 23.67
CA ALA A 4 -49.30 -15.96 22.42
C ALA A 4 -47.92 -15.34 22.65
N LYS A 5 -46.87 -16.05 22.22
CA LYS A 5 -45.47 -15.63 22.24
C LYS A 5 -45.22 -14.66 21.08
N ILE A 6 -44.98 -13.39 21.39
CA ILE A 6 -44.55 -12.38 20.41
C ILE A 6 -43.03 -12.47 20.28
N LEU A 7 -42.57 -13.10 19.20
CA LEU A 7 -41.17 -13.08 18.75
C LEU A 7 -40.96 -11.79 17.95
N ILE A 8 -40.31 -10.80 18.55
CA ILE A 8 -39.89 -9.56 17.89
C ILE A 8 -38.62 -9.88 17.09
N LEU A 9 -38.77 -9.95 15.77
CA LEU A 9 -37.66 -10.08 14.81
C LEU A 9 -36.91 -8.74 14.73
N CYS A 10 -35.72 -8.67 15.34
CA CYS A 10 -34.79 -7.56 15.18
C CYS A 10 -34.11 -7.63 13.80
N THR A 11 -34.73 -7.06 12.77
CA THR A 11 -34.05 -6.71 11.52
C THR A 11 -33.21 -5.45 11.75
N ALA A 12 -31.94 -5.63 12.11
CA ALA A 12 -30.95 -4.56 12.03
C ALA A 12 -30.61 -4.33 10.56
N CYS A 13 -31.09 -3.23 9.98
CA CYS A 13 -30.64 -2.75 8.68
C CYS A 13 -29.18 -2.29 8.80
N VAL A 14 -28.24 -3.15 8.42
CA VAL A 14 -26.85 -2.76 8.19
C VAL A 14 -26.83 -1.96 6.89
N LEU A 15 -26.83 -0.63 7.01
CA LEU A 15 -26.57 0.27 5.89
C LEU A 15 -25.08 0.17 5.54
N VAL A 16 -24.75 -0.67 4.56
CA VAL A 16 -23.43 -0.65 3.93
C VAL A 16 -23.38 0.59 3.04
N SER A 17 -22.77 1.67 3.52
CA SER A 17 -22.43 2.82 2.71
C SER A 17 -21.27 2.43 1.78
N ALA A 18 -21.58 1.89 0.60
CA ALA A 18 -20.62 1.76 -0.47
C ALA A 18 -20.28 3.17 -0.98
N THR A 19 -19.10 3.68 -0.65
CA THR A 19 -18.57 4.87 -1.33
C THR A 19 -18.44 4.52 -2.82
N PRO A 20 -18.91 5.37 -3.74
CA PRO A 20 -18.74 5.11 -5.16
C PRO A 20 -17.23 5.07 -5.44
N PHE A 21 -16.72 3.88 -5.78
CA PHE A 21 -15.36 3.72 -6.26
C PHE A 21 -15.23 4.50 -7.56
N GLY A 22 -14.78 5.76 -7.47
CA GLY A 22 -14.42 6.55 -8.64
C GLY A 22 -13.26 5.86 -9.34
N LEU A 23 -13.47 5.45 -10.59
CA LEU A 23 -12.40 4.90 -11.41
C LEU A 23 -11.26 5.94 -11.50
N GLY A 24 -10.10 5.59 -10.96
CA GLY A 24 -8.92 6.45 -10.92
C GLY A 24 -8.76 7.34 -9.68
N ALA A 25 -9.68 7.31 -8.69
CA ALA A 25 -9.40 7.93 -7.40
C ALA A 25 -8.50 7.01 -6.54
N PRO A 26 -7.60 7.57 -5.70
CA PRO A 26 -6.86 6.74 -4.74
C PRO A 26 -7.80 5.99 -3.80
N LYS A 27 -7.63 4.67 -3.73
CA LYS A 27 -8.31 3.78 -2.78
C LYS A 27 -7.38 3.50 -1.61
N VAL A 28 -7.85 3.72 -0.38
CA VAL A 28 -7.13 3.28 0.84
C VAL A 28 -7.12 1.74 0.88
N LEU A 29 -5.96 1.16 1.15
CA LEU A 29 -5.77 -0.29 1.19
C LEU A 29 -5.90 -0.83 2.61
N GLU A 30 -6.68 -1.90 2.74
CA GLU A 30 -6.95 -2.60 4.00
C GLU A 30 -7.01 -4.12 3.74
N GLY A 31 -6.93 -4.94 4.79
CA GLY A 31 -7.07 -6.40 4.67
C GLY A 31 -6.07 -7.04 3.69
N GLU A 32 -6.58 -7.89 2.79
CA GLU A 32 -5.76 -8.58 1.79
C GLU A 32 -5.09 -7.63 0.78
N ASP A 33 -5.75 -6.52 0.43
CA ASP A 33 -5.18 -5.53 -0.49
C ASP A 33 -3.92 -4.87 0.12
N LEU A 34 -3.96 -4.58 1.43
CA LEU A 34 -2.80 -4.05 2.16
C LEU A 34 -1.67 -5.08 2.26
N ALA A 35 -2.00 -6.36 2.48
CA ALA A 35 -1.01 -7.44 2.51
C ALA A 35 -0.32 -7.63 1.15
N SER A 36 -1.07 -7.56 0.04
CA SER A 36 -0.51 -7.60 -1.31
C SER A 36 0.39 -6.39 -1.61
N ALA A 37 -0.01 -5.20 -1.17
CA ALA A 37 0.81 -4.00 -1.28
C ALA A 37 2.11 -4.11 -0.46
N GLN A 38 2.05 -4.71 0.74
CA GLN A 38 3.24 -5.03 1.53
C GLN A 38 4.22 -5.94 0.77
N GLN A 39 3.72 -7.04 0.21
CA GLN A 39 4.54 -7.96 -0.58
C GLN A 39 5.18 -7.26 -1.78
N THR A 40 4.43 -6.37 -2.45
CA THR A 40 4.93 -5.57 -3.56
C THR A 40 6.09 -4.67 -3.14
N LEU A 41 5.94 -3.95 -2.02
CA LEU A 41 6.99 -3.09 -1.48
C LEU A 41 8.23 -3.90 -1.07
N GLU A 42 8.06 -5.00 -0.33
CA GLU A 42 9.16 -5.86 0.10
C GLU A 42 9.92 -6.48 -1.08
N ALA A 43 9.22 -6.87 -2.15
CA ALA A 43 9.83 -7.37 -3.38
C ALA A 43 10.66 -6.27 -4.07
N SER A 44 10.13 -5.05 -4.18
CA SER A 44 10.86 -3.89 -4.70
C SER A 44 12.11 -3.57 -3.89
N LEU A 45 12.02 -3.53 -2.56
CA LEU A 45 13.16 -3.32 -1.67
C LEU A 45 14.24 -4.39 -1.88
N THR A 46 13.84 -5.66 -1.99
CA THR A 46 14.74 -6.79 -2.21
C THR A 46 15.45 -6.69 -3.57
N LYS A 47 14.72 -6.40 -4.65
CA LYS A 47 15.30 -6.20 -5.99
C LYS A 47 16.29 -5.05 -6.02
N LEU A 48 15.96 -3.93 -5.37
CA LEU A 48 16.82 -2.76 -5.28
C LEU A 48 18.11 -3.06 -4.49
N ALA A 49 18.00 -3.78 -3.37
CA ALA A 49 19.16 -4.18 -2.55
C ALA A 49 20.09 -5.18 -3.26
N ALA A 50 19.62 -5.90 -4.28
CA ALA A 50 20.46 -6.79 -5.10
C ALA A 50 21.26 -6.05 -6.18
N GLY A 51 20.96 -4.78 -6.46
CA GLY A 51 21.65 -3.93 -7.42
C GLY A 51 22.24 -2.66 -6.76
N GLU A 52 22.15 -1.52 -7.45
CA GLU A 52 22.63 -0.21 -6.95
C GLU A 52 21.54 0.59 -6.22
N GLY A 53 20.58 -0.11 -5.60
CA GLY A 53 19.49 0.47 -4.84
C GLY A 53 19.83 0.64 -3.35
N PRO A 54 18.96 1.34 -2.59
CA PRO A 54 19.14 1.48 -1.16
C PRO A 54 18.91 0.14 -0.43
N HIS A 55 19.69 -0.10 0.62
CA HIS A 55 19.47 -1.24 1.53
C HIS A 55 18.51 -0.83 2.66
N TYR A 56 17.22 -0.75 2.34
CA TYR A 56 16.16 -0.59 3.34
C TYR A 56 15.45 -1.91 3.61
N ARG A 57 14.96 -2.07 4.85
CA ARG A 57 14.01 -3.12 5.24
C ARG A 57 12.72 -2.49 5.72
N LEU A 58 11.59 -3.11 5.42
CA LEU A 58 10.30 -2.67 5.92
C LEU A 58 10.17 -3.04 7.41
N SER A 59 9.89 -2.05 8.26
CA SER A 59 9.49 -2.28 9.66
C SER A 59 7.97 -2.41 9.76
N LYS A 60 7.25 -1.42 9.22
CA LYS A 60 5.78 -1.37 9.29
C LYS A 60 5.19 -0.48 8.20
N ILE A 61 3.99 -0.83 7.70
CA ILE A 61 3.15 0.07 6.91
C ILE A 61 2.20 0.84 7.85
N LEU A 62 2.24 2.17 7.76
CA LEU A 62 1.35 3.07 8.51
C LEU A 62 0.06 3.32 7.71
N SER A 63 0.18 3.52 6.41
CA SER A 63 -0.94 3.63 5.47
C SER A 63 -0.48 3.31 4.05
N ALA A 64 -1.42 2.87 3.20
CA ALA A 64 -1.18 2.70 1.78
C ALA A 64 -2.43 3.06 0.98
N THR A 65 -2.24 3.62 -0.22
CA THR A 65 -3.29 3.80 -1.21
C THR A 65 -2.88 3.18 -2.55
N SER A 66 -3.86 2.86 -3.39
CA SER A 66 -3.64 2.45 -4.77
C SER A 66 -4.49 3.29 -5.72
N GLN A 67 -3.92 3.66 -6.86
CA GLN A 67 -4.58 4.44 -7.89
C GLN A 67 -4.20 3.92 -9.28
N VAL A 68 -5.19 3.76 -10.16
CA VAL A 68 -4.94 3.51 -11.59
C VAL A 68 -4.61 4.83 -12.26
N VAL A 69 -3.49 4.85 -12.99
CA VAL A 69 -2.97 5.99 -13.76
C VAL A 69 -2.56 5.47 -15.15
N SER A 70 -1.50 5.98 -15.77
CA SER A 70 -0.78 5.27 -16.84
C SER A 70 0.01 4.09 -16.26
N GLY A 71 -0.71 3.09 -15.71
CA GLY A 71 -0.18 2.02 -14.86
C GLY A 71 -0.86 1.97 -13.50
N PHE A 72 -0.18 1.40 -12.51
CA PHE A 72 -0.66 1.39 -11.13
C PHE A 72 0.30 2.20 -10.25
N LYS A 73 -0.24 3.09 -9.44
CA LYS A 73 0.50 3.82 -8.44
C LYS A 73 0.08 3.34 -7.05
N ASN A 74 1.04 2.91 -6.25
CA ASN A 74 0.86 2.66 -4.83
C ASN A 74 1.62 3.73 -4.04
N ASP A 75 0.93 4.45 -3.18
CA ASP A 75 1.53 5.42 -2.28
C ASP A 75 1.54 4.84 -0.86
N TYR A 76 2.69 4.85 -0.20
CA TYR A 76 2.91 4.26 1.11
C TYR A 76 3.41 5.31 2.10
N SER A 77 2.91 5.25 3.33
CA SER A 77 3.59 5.80 4.51
C SER A 77 4.11 4.64 5.33
N VAL A 78 5.43 4.54 5.48
CA VAL A 78 6.09 3.34 6.02
C VAL A 78 7.20 3.71 6.98
N GLU A 79 7.42 2.86 7.97
CA GLU A 79 8.66 2.85 8.73
C GLU A 79 9.67 1.93 8.02
N LEU A 80 10.80 2.51 7.61
CA LEU A 80 11.92 1.80 7.00
C LEU A 80 13.09 1.74 7.99
N ILE A 81 13.83 0.63 7.95
CA ILE A 81 15.08 0.42 8.67
C ILE A 81 16.21 0.52 7.65
N ASP A 82 17.18 1.42 7.87
CA ASP A 82 18.33 1.56 6.99
C ASP A 82 19.47 0.58 7.29
N ASN A 83 20.58 0.69 6.56
CA ASN A 83 21.73 -0.18 6.71
C ASN A 83 22.46 -0.05 8.07
N GLN A 84 22.25 1.07 8.78
CA GLN A 84 22.78 1.31 10.12
C GLN A 84 21.81 0.81 11.20
N GLY A 85 20.64 0.29 10.82
CA GLY A 85 19.60 -0.15 11.73
C GLY A 85 18.73 0.99 12.27
N ALA A 86 18.91 2.22 11.78
CA ALA A 86 18.08 3.34 12.20
C ALA A 86 16.70 3.25 11.53
N THR A 87 15.65 3.50 12.33
CA THR A 87 14.27 3.51 11.84
C THR A 87 13.85 4.94 11.49
N LYS A 88 13.10 5.09 10.39
CA LYS A 88 12.57 6.38 9.97
C LYS A 88 11.25 6.19 9.21
N VAL A 89 10.34 7.16 9.34
CA VAL A 89 9.09 7.18 8.58
C VAL A 89 9.35 7.85 7.24
N CYS A 90 9.16 7.12 6.14
CA CYS A 90 9.30 7.62 4.78
C CYS A 90 7.96 7.54 4.03
N GLN A 91 7.84 8.43 3.05
CA GLN A 91 6.85 8.29 2.00
C GLN A 91 7.48 7.57 0.82
N VAL A 92 6.88 6.46 0.42
CA VAL A 92 7.39 5.65 -0.69
C VAL A 92 6.28 5.55 -1.73
N ASP A 93 6.61 5.85 -2.98
CA ASP A 93 5.69 5.67 -4.09
C ASP A 93 6.24 4.57 -4.99
N ILE A 94 5.40 3.61 -5.39
CA ILE A 94 5.71 2.63 -6.43
C ILE A 94 4.81 2.90 -7.61
N TRP A 95 5.40 3.21 -8.76
CA TRP A 95 4.71 3.31 -10.03
C TRP A 95 5.08 2.12 -10.91
N SER A 96 4.08 1.28 -11.18
CA SER A 96 4.21 0.06 -11.96
C SER A 96 3.65 0.23 -13.36
N GLN A 97 4.52 -0.01 -14.33
CA GLN A 97 4.25 -0.11 -15.76
C GLN A 97 4.86 -1.41 -16.29
N SER A 98 4.32 -2.55 -15.85
CA SER A 98 4.90 -3.89 -16.07
C SER A 98 5.12 -4.29 -17.54
N TRP A 99 4.55 -3.54 -18.50
CA TRP A 99 4.79 -3.72 -19.94
C TRP A 99 6.08 -3.05 -20.45
N LEU A 100 6.81 -2.31 -19.62
CA LEU A 100 8.08 -1.67 -19.97
C LEU A 100 9.28 -2.36 -19.31
N PRO A 101 10.44 -2.43 -19.98
CA PRO A 101 11.72 -2.72 -19.32
C PRO A 101 12.01 -1.67 -18.24
N ASN A 102 12.46 -2.09 -17.06
CA ASN A 102 12.59 -1.27 -15.86
C ASN A 102 11.29 -0.51 -15.51
N GLY A 103 10.16 -1.17 -15.74
CA GLY A 103 8.82 -0.61 -15.63
C GLY A 103 8.35 -0.35 -14.20
N ILE A 104 9.11 -0.72 -13.18
CA ILE A 104 8.80 -0.41 -11.78
C ILE A 104 9.71 0.72 -11.33
N GLN A 105 9.13 1.88 -11.02
CA GLN A 105 9.82 3.00 -10.41
C GLN A 105 9.45 3.09 -8.93
N VAL A 106 10.46 3.19 -8.07
CA VAL A 106 10.30 3.39 -6.63
C VAL A 106 10.91 4.74 -6.27
N THR A 107 10.10 5.60 -5.67
CA THR A 107 10.52 6.92 -5.19
C THR A 107 10.45 6.95 -3.67
N PHE A 108 11.58 7.24 -3.01
CA PHE A 108 11.68 7.36 -1.57
C PHE A 108 11.81 8.83 -1.17
N ARG A 109 10.96 9.25 -0.23
CA ARG A 109 10.98 10.56 0.40
C ARG A 109 11.12 10.36 1.91
N CYS A 110 12.35 10.33 2.38
CA CYS A 110 12.69 10.16 3.79
C CYS A 110 13.09 11.51 4.41
N PRO A 111 12.81 11.76 5.70
CA PRO A 111 13.18 13.00 6.37
C PRO A 111 14.69 13.26 6.33
N ASN A 112 15.09 14.51 6.02
CA ASN A 112 16.49 14.97 5.96
C ASN A 112 17.36 14.24 4.91
N GLU A 113 16.75 13.57 3.93
CA GLU A 113 17.43 12.92 2.82
C GLU A 113 16.91 13.52 1.50
N PRO A 114 17.74 13.61 0.45
CA PRO A 114 17.24 13.96 -0.89
C PRO A 114 16.28 12.88 -1.39
N GLU A 115 15.31 13.27 -2.21
CA GLU A 115 14.43 12.29 -2.87
C GLU A 115 15.27 11.31 -3.69
N LEU A 116 15.03 10.01 -3.46
CA LEU A 116 15.74 8.94 -4.12
C LEU A 116 14.80 8.21 -5.07
N VAL A 117 15.12 8.23 -6.37
CA VAL A 117 14.36 7.51 -7.40
C VAL A 117 15.18 6.34 -7.92
N ARG A 118 14.60 5.15 -7.94
CA ARG A 118 15.21 3.94 -8.51
C ARG A 118 14.21 3.20 -9.39
N LYS A 119 14.73 2.40 -10.32
CA LYS A 119 13.92 1.55 -11.19
C LYS A 119 14.42 0.11 -11.17
N HIS A 120 13.52 -0.82 -11.38
CA HIS A 120 13.83 -2.24 -11.58
C HIS A 120 12.76 -2.89 -12.48
N ASP A 121 13.05 -4.08 -12.99
CA ASP A 121 12.08 -4.88 -13.76
C ASP A 121 10.96 -5.43 -12.87
N ALA A 122 9.80 -5.69 -13.48
CA ALA A 122 8.61 -6.24 -12.83
C ALA A 122 8.85 -7.58 -12.15
#